data_AF-A0AAV1M802-F1
#
_entry.id   AF-A0AAV1M802-F1
#
_cell.length_a   1.000
_cell.length_b   1.000
_cell.length_c   1.000
_cell.angle_alpha   90.00
_cell.angle_beta   90.00
_cell.angle_gamma   90.00
#
_symmetry.space_group_name_H-M   'P 1'
#
loop_
_entity.id
_entity.type
_entity.pdbx_description
1 polymer ?
#
loop_
_entity_poly.entity_id
_entity_poly.type
_entity_poly.pdbx_seq_one_letter_code
_entity_poly.pdbx_strand_id
1 'polypeptide(L)'
;MNKILGFAEDYEKIIINCKHELVLLRSNTNLNAIKLNTGEVVEDIIINKIVWRVPHIKVTDRERISLLKLLEKDRAIPLAFRSWDLYEYPLLPKTRKHTWSIKTSSHIEKPRFVVIAFQTNRKHNAKLSMAEFDHCHVRDVRDFLNSSYYPYEGLNVRFPEDKFTLLYDQYARFQQSYHGRRQYETLKGSIDGRVEIETDQEIPDQTTAYCLILNDCIFEYKPLTNIVKKIS
;
A
#
# COMPACT_ATOMS: atom_id res chain seq x y z
N MET A 1 -13.26 10.75 8.07
CA MET A 1 -13.41 9.29 7.93
C MET A 1 -13.08 8.93 6.48
N ASN A 2 -11.82 9.11 6.07
CA ASN A 2 -11.32 8.66 4.76
C ASN A 2 -10.95 7.20 4.93
N LYS A 3 -11.87 6.29 4.63
CA LYS A 3 -11.59 4.86 4.68
C LYS A 3 -11.69 4.34 3.26
N ILE A 4 -10.55 3.80 2.81
CA ILE A 4 -10.29 3.07 1.58
C ILE A 4 -9.74 3.97 0.47
N LEU A 5 -8.40 3.91 0.32
CA LEU A 5 -7.62 4.38 -0.83
C LEU A 5 -7.60 5.91 -0.99
N GLY A 6 -6.72 6.56 -0.25
CA GLY A 6 -6.38 7.98 -0.44
C GLY A 6 -5.79 8.22 -1.83
N PHE A 7 -6.63 8.58 -2.80
CA PHE A 7 -6.17 8.96 -4.13
C PHE A 7 -5.68 10.41 -4.12
N ALA A 8 -4.40 10.61 -4.43
CA ALA A 8 -3.75 11.93 -4.51
C ALA A 8 -3.89 12.80 -3.24
N GLU A 9 -3.91 12.19 -2.05
CA GLU A 9 -4.05 12.93 -0.77
C GLU A 9 -2.96 13.98 -0.55
N ASP A 10 -1.76 13.78 -1.10
CA ASP A 10 -0.63 14.72 -0.95
C ASP A 10 -0.53 15.77 -2.07
N TYR A 11 -1.38 15.69 -3.10
CA TYR A 11 -1.29 16.60 -4.25
C TYR A 11 -2.23 17.79 -4.08
N GLU A 12 -1.67 18.92 -3.66
CA GLU A 12 -2.41 20.16 -3.39
C GLU A 12 -2.48 21.13 -4.59
N LYS A 13 -2.00 20.71 -5.76
CA LYS A 13 -1.94 21.57 -6.96
C LYS A 13 -3.10 21.27 -7.92
N ILE A 14 -3.27 22.16 -8.89
CA ILE A 14 -4.34 22.05 -9.91
C ILE A 14 -3.83 21.20 -11.08
N ILE A 15 -4.70 20.35 -11.64
CA ILE A 15 -4.48 19.61 -12.89
C ILE A 15 -5.46 20.15 -13.94
N ILE A 16 -5.02 20.44 -15.16
CA ILE A 16 -5.83 21.14 -16.17
C ILE A 16 -5.77 20.40 -17.51
N ASN A 17 -6.89 19.91 -18.02
CA ASN A 17 -6.97 19.15 -19.29
C ASN A 17 -6.38 17.72 -19.26
N CYS A 18 -6.13 17.16 -18.08
CA CYS A 18 -5.73 15.76 -17.95
C CYS A 18 -6.95 14.81 -18.00
N LYS A 19 -6.85 13.73 -18.79
CA LYS A 19 -7.83 12.64 -18.76
C LYS A 19 -7.61 11.84 -17.47
N HIS A 20 -8.68 11.67 -16.70
CA HIS A 20 -8.67 10.84 -15.50
C HIS A 20 -9.38 9.52 -15.79
N GLU A 21 -8.79 8.41 -15.38
CA GLU A 21 -9.32 7.07 -15.60
C GLU A 21 -9.21 6.26 -14.31
N LEU A 22 -10.30 5.63 -13.90
CA LEU A 22 -10.36 4.75 -12.74
C LEU A 22 -10.71 3.35 -13.20
N VAL A 23 -9.75 2.43 -13.10
CA VAL A 23 -9.92 1.02 -13.43
C VAL A 23 -10.08 0.25 -12.13
N LEU A 24 -11.17 -0.50 -12.02
CA LEU A 24 -11.46 -1.36 -10.88
C LEU A 24 -11.51 -2.80 -11.34
N LEU A 25 -10.70 -3.65 -10.72
CA LEU A 25 -10.68 -5.09 -10.96
C LEU A 25 -11.32 -5.78 -9.76
N ARG A 26 -12.37 -6.57 -10.01
CA ARG A 26 -13.08 -7.33 -8.97
C ARG A 26 -12.83 -8.82 -9.18
N SER A 27 -12.60 -9.55 -8.09
CA SER A 27 -12.60 -11.01 -8.12
C SER A 27 -13.98 -11.54 -8.54
N ASN A 28 -14.01 -12.74 -9.12
CA ASN A 28 -15.24 -13.45 -9.45
C ASN A 28 -16.02 -13.94 -8.21
N THR A 29 -15.42 -13.93 -7.02
CA THR A 29 -16.04 -14.43 -5.78
C THR A 29 -16.20 -13.34 -4.72
N ASN A 30 -17.33 -13.39 -4.01
CA ASN A 30 -17.68 -12.44 -2.94
C ASN A 30 -17.33 -12.94 -1.53
N LEU A 31 -16.83 -14.16 -1.42
CA LEU A 31 -16.59 -14.85 -0.15
C LEU A 31 -15.64 -14.08 0.79
N ASN A 32 -14.71 -13.30 0.24
CA ASN A 32 -13.74 -12.53 1.03
C ASN A 32 -14.29 -11.18 1.53
N ALA A 33 -15.48 -10.77 1.07
CA ALA A 33 -16.07 -9.47 1.39
C ALA A 33 -17.19 -9.55 2.45
N ILE A 34 -17.59 -10.77 2.83
CA ILE A 34 -18.68 -11.02 3.79
C ILE A 34 -18.15 -11.78 5.02
N LYS A 35 -18.79 -11.52 6.17
CA LYS A 35 -18.66 -12.34 7.38
C LYS A 35 -20.04 -12.89 7.69
N LEU A 36 -20.21 -14.20 7.59
CA LEU A 36 -21.47 -14.87 7.90
C LEU A 36 -21.44 -15.40 9.33
N ASN A 37 -22.55 -15.21 10.05
CA ASN A 37 -22.77 -15.94 11.29
C ASN A 37 -23.31 -17.34 10.97
N THR A 38 -23.25 -18.25 11.94
CA THR A 38 -23.58 -19.67 11.75
C THR A 38 -25.04 -19.82 11.26
N GLY A 39 -25.23 -20.30 10.02
CA GLY A 39 -26.55 -20.57 9.45
C GLY A 39 -27.05 -19.56 8.40
N GLU A 40 -26.29 -18.51 8.08
CA GLU A 40 -26.67 -17.52 7.06
C GLU A 40 -26.24 -17.94 5.65
N VAL A 41 -27.11 -17.68 4.67
CA VAL A 41 -26.85 -17.95 3.25
C VAL A 41 -25.99 -16.81 2.68
N VAL A 42 -25.04 -17.17 1.82
CA VAL A 42 -24.21 -16.21 1.07
C VAL A 42 -25.12 -15.38 0.15
N GLU A 43 -25.37 -14.12 0.50
CA GLU A 43 -25.95 -13.17 -0.46
C GLU A 43 -24.85 -12.60 -1.36
N ASP A 44 -25.16 -12.46 -2.65
CA ASP A 44 -24.26 -11.82 -3.60
C ASP A 44 -24.25 -10.30 -3.41
N ILE A 45 -23.05 -9.73 -3.26
CA ILE A 45 -22.89 -8.29 -3.14
C ILE A 45 -23.07 -7.64 -4.52
N ILE A 46 -24.19 -6.95 -4.72
CA ILE A 46 -24.44 -6.16 -5.93
C ILE A 46 -24.00 -4.71 -5.69
N ILE A 47 -23.03 -4.26 -6.48
CA ILE A 47 -22.58 -2.85 -6.44
C ILE A 47 -23.42 -2.07 -7.47
N ASN A 48 -24.38 -1.29 -6.98
CA ASN A 48 -25.30 -0.55 -7.86
C ASN A 48 -24.66 0.67 -8.51
N LYS A 49 -23.79 1.38 -7.78
CA LYS A 49 -23.19 2.64 -8.24
C LYS A 49 -21.87 2.90 -7.55
N ILE A 50 -20.85 3.23 -8.33
CA ILE A 50 -19.57 3.74 -7.85
C ILE A 50 -19.48 5.20 -8.31
N VAL A 51 -19.25 6.13 -7.39
CA VAL A 51 -19.10 7.55 -7.69
C VAL A 51 -17.75 8.02 -7.20
N TRP A 52 -16.95 8.52 -8.13
CA TRP A 52 -15.70 9.18 -7.82
C TRP A 52 -15.93 10.69 -7.71
N ARG A 53 -15.59 11.28 -6.57
CA ARG A 53 -15.75 12.71 -6.30
C ARG A 53 -14.40 13.40 -6.42
N VAL A 54 -14.28 14.29 -7.41
CA VAL A 54 -13.07 15.11 -7.63
C VAL A 54 -13.47 16.59 -7.46
N PRO A 55 -12.80 17.35 -6.58
CA PRO A 55 -13.04 18.78 -6.43
C PRO A 55 -12.77 19.51 -7.75
N HIS A 56 -13.74 20.30 -8.22
CA HIS A 56 -13.59 21.12 -9.41
C HIS A 56 -13.53 22.60 -9.02
N ILE A 57 -12.37 23.23 -9.23
CA ILE A 57 -12.15 24.64 -8.92
C ILE A 57 -12.49 25.49 -10.15
N LYS A 58 -13.40 26.46 -9.99
CA LYS A 58 -13.67 27.49 -11.00
C LYS A 58 -12.93 28.76 -10.59
N VAL A 59 -12.11 29.28 -11.49
CA VAL A 59 -11.35 30.53 -11.30
C VAL A 59 -12.06 31.70 -11.95
N THR A 60 -11.89 32.89 -11.37
CA THR A 60 -12.42 34.15 -11.94
C THR A 60 -11.73 34.50 -13.25
N ASP A 61 -12.37 35.30 -14.13
CA ASP A 61 -11.82 35.63 -15.44
C ASP A 61 -10.45 36.32 -15.37
N ARG A 62 -10.23 37.15 -14.34
CA ARG A 62 -8.93 37.81 -14.10
C ARG A 62 -7.82 36.81 -13.81
N GLU A 63 -8.06 35.85 -12.93
CA GLU A 63 -7.09 34.81 -12.56
C GLU A 63 -6.90 33.79 -13.68
N ARG A 64 -7.97 33.53 -14.45
CA ARG A 64 -7.93 32.65 -15.62
C ARG A 64 -6.92 33.12 -16.66
N ILE A 65 -6.86 34.44 -16.95
CA ILE A 65 -5.86 35.00 -17.88
C ILE A 65 -4.44 34.76 -17.37
N SER A 66 -4.21 34.95 -16.08
CA SER A 66 -2.89 34.71 -15.45
C SER A 66 -2.50 33.23 -15.49
N LEU A 67 -3.46 32.33 -15.25
CA LEU A 67 -3.25 30.88 -15.39
C LEU A 67 -2.96 30.48 -16.83
N LEU A 68 -3.67 31.04 -17.82
CA LEU A 68 -3.41 30.78 -19.23
C LEU A 68 -1.98 31.18 -19.64
N LYS A 69 -1.49 32.34 -19.18
CA LYS A 69 -0.09 32.76 -19.42
C LYS A 69 0.95 31.83 -18.77
N LEU A 70 0.60 31.18 -17.66
CA LEU A 70 1.46 30.17 -17.02
C LEU A 70 1.41 28.85 -17.79
N LEU A 71 0.25 28.48 -18.32
CA LEU A 71 0.06 27.30 -19.15
C LEU A 71 0.79 27.42 -20.49
N GLU A 72 0.78 28.59 -21.13
CA GLU A 72 1.51 28.88 -22.38
C GLU A 72 3.01 28.54 -22.30
N LYS A 73 3.60 28.56 -21.10
CA LYS A 73 5.02 28.22 -20.89
C LYS A 73 5.30 26.71 -20.89
N ASP A 74 4.27 25.86 -20.98
CA ASP A 74 4.27 24.39 -20.86
C ASP A 74 5.25 23.85 -19.80
N ARG A 75 5.32 24.54 -18.65
CA ARG A 75 6.23 24.13 -17.59
C ARG A 75 5.78 22.81 -17.04
N ALA A 76 6.73 21.90 -16.93
CA ALA A 76 6.47 20.60 -16.39
C ALA A 76 6.20 20.68 -14.88
N ILE A 77 5.06 20.15 -14.46
CA ILE A 77 4.60 20.15 -13.08
C ILE A 77 4.87 18.77 -12.49
N PRO A 78 5.62 18.66 -11.38
CA PRO A 78 5.79 17.40 -10.69
C PRO A 78 4.49 17.03 -9.95
N LEU A 79 3.93 15.87 -10.28
CA LEU A 79 2.90 15.16 -9.52
C LEU A 79 3.55 14.07 -8.69
N ALA A 80 3.69 14.32 -7.39
CA ALA A 80 4.02 13.28 -6.44
C ALA A 80 2.73 12.55 -6.04
N PHE A 81 2.77 11.22 -6.07
CA PHE A 81 1.74 10.38 -5.46
C PHE A 81 2.34 9.07 -4.95
N ARG A 82 1.61 8.35 -4.11
CA ARG A 82 2.05 7.05 -3.56
C ARG A 82 1.43 5.90 -4.33
N SER A 83 2.26 5.02 -4.87
CA SER A 83 1.81 3.73 -5.43
C SER A 83 1.83 2.66 -4.34
N TRP A 84 0.88 1.75 -4.41
CA TRP A 84 0.68 0.68 -3.43
C TRP A 84 0.69 -0.64 -4.19
N ASP A 85 1.73 -1.45 -3.98
CA ASP A 85 1.89 -2.75 -4.62
C ASP A 85 1.67 -3.86 -3.58
N LEU A 86 0.70 -4.74 -3.82
CA LEU A 86 0.41 -5.88 -2.95
C LEU A 86 0.93 -7.18 -3.56
N TYR A 87 1.79 -7.86 -2.81
CA TYR A 87 2.25 -9.21 -3.10
C TYR A 87 1.61 -10.19 -2.13
N GLU A 88 1.26 -11.37 -2.63
CA GLU A 88 0.65 -12.45 -1.86
C GLU A 88 1.49 -13.72 -1.97
N TYR A 89 1.75 -14.35 -0.82
CA TYR A 89 2.29 -15.70 -0.74
C TYR A 89 1.18 -16.65 -0.25
N PRO A 90 0.57 -17.45 -1.14
CA PRO A 90 -0.72 -18.09 -0.89
C PRO A 90 -0.71 -19.11 0.25
N LEU A 91 0.37 -19.87 0.41
CA LEU A 91 0.47 -20.91 1.44
C LEU A 91 1.90 -20.99 1.99
N LEU A 92 2.11 -20.44 3.18
CA LEU A 92 3.38 -20.55 3.89
C LEU A 92 3.64 -22.00 4.33
N PRO A 93 4.88 -22.49 4.22
CA PRO A 93 5.25 -23.81 4.71
C PRO A 93 5.21 -23.85 6.25
N LYS A 94 4.97 -25.03 6.83
CA LYS A 94 5.01 -25.30 8.28
C LYS A 94 6.45 -25.33 8.79
N THR A 95 7.16 -24.21 8.65
CA THR A 95 8.54 -24.05 9.11
C THR A 95 8.60 -22.91 10.11
N ARG A 96 9.70 -22.85 10.88
CA ARG A 96 9.96 -21.75 11.82
C ARG A 96 10.71 -20.57 11.19
N LYS A 97 11.28 -20.80 10.01
CA LYS A 97 11.97 -19.81 9.20
C LYS A 97 11.52 -19.94 7.77
N HIS A 98 11.20 -18.82 7.14
CA HIS A 98 10.82 -18.77 5.74
C HIS A 98 11.42 -17.53 5.09
N THR A 99 11.85 -17.69 3.85
CA THR A 99 12.43 -16.63 3.05
C THR A 99 11.60 -16.49 1.78
N TRP A 100 11.03 -15.30 1.59
CA TRP A 100 10.20 -14.96 0.46
C TRP A 100 10.86 -13.89 -0.40
N SER A 101 11.21 -14.25 -1.63
CA SER A 101 11.73 -13.32 -2.63
C SER A 101 10.58 -12.57 -3.32
N ILE A 102 10.57 -11.26 -3.21
CA ILE A 102 9.60 -10.35 -3.80
C ILE A 102 10.29 -9.54 -4.89
N LYS A 103 9.80 -9.67 -6.12
CA LYS A 103 10.30 -8.88 -7.25
C LYS A 103 9.56 -7.55 -7.29
N THR A 104 10.22 -6.48 -6.87
CA THR A 104 9.64 -5.13 -6.89
C THR A 104 9.61 -4.59 -8.33
N SER A 105 8.52 -3.92 -8.69
CA SER A 105 8.08 -3.70 -10.08
C SER A 105 8.93 -2.74 -10.94
N SER A 106 9.82 -1.90 -10.40
CA SER A 106 10.68 -1.05 -11.25
C SER A 106 11.85 -0.38 -10.53
N HIS A 107 12.93 -0.07 -11.28
CA HIS A 107 14.07 0.73 -10.81
C HIS A 107 13.79 2.20 -10.54
N ILE A 108 12.61 2.67 -10.92
CA ILE A 108 12.26 4.09 -10.90
C ILE A 108 11.61 4.45 -9.57
N GLU A 109 10.68 3.60 -9.12
CA GLU A 109 9.95 3.78 -7.85
C GLU A 109 10.85 3.61 -6.64
N LYS A 110 10.62 4.44 -5.62
CA LYS A 110 11.36 4.37 -4.36
C LYS A 110 10.50 3.77 -3.25
N PRO A 111 10.78 2.54 -2.79
CA PRO A 111 10.04 1.97 -1.68
C PRO A 111 10.28 2.80 -0.42
N ARG A 112 9.19 3.14 0.26
CA ARG A 112 9.20 3.93 1.48
C ARG A 112 8.83 3.10 2.69
N PHE A 113 7.82 2.24 2.53
CA PHE A 113 7.35 1.36 3.59
C PHE A 113 7.05 -0.02 3.04
N VAL A 114 7.34 -1.02 3.87
CA VAL A 114 6.98 -2.41 3.67
C VAL A 114 6.12 -2.83 4.84
N VAL A 115 4.91 -3.29 4.55
CA VAL A 115 3.95 -3.77 5.55
C VAL A 115 3.72 -5.24 5.31
N ILE A 116 3.98 -6.06 6.32
CA ILE A 116 3.83 -7.51 6.25
C ILE A 116 2.69 -7.92 7.17
N ALA A 117 1.80 -8.75 6.67
CA ALA A 117 0.66 -9.25 7.39
C ALA A 117 0.41 -10.72 7.10
N PHE A 118 -0.19 -11.43 8.05
CA PHE A 118 -0.48 -12.86 7.95
C PHE A 118 -1.96 -13.12 8.24
N GLN A 119 -2.51 -14.12 7.57
CA GLN A 119 -3.88 -14.58 7.78
C GLN A 119 -3.93 -16.10 7.72
N THR A 120 -4.59 -16.74 8.68
CA THR A 120 -4.68 -18.19 8.78
C THR A 120 -6.09 -18.68 8.46
N ASN A 121 -6.25 -19.44 7.38
CA ASN A 121 -7.50 -20.09 6.97
C ASN A 121 -8.71 -19.14 6.80
N ARG A 122 -8.46 -17.90 6.35
CA ARG A 122 -9.50 -16.87 6.15
C ARG A 122 -9.91 -16.73 4.68
N LYS A 123 -8.99 -16.95 3.75
CA LYS A 123 -9.23 -16.79 2.31
C LYS A 123 -10.28 -17.79 1.83
N HIS A 124 -11.28 -17.29 1.12
CA HIS A 124 -12.46 -18.04 0.64
C HIS A 124 -13.30 -18.68 1.75
N ASN A 125 -13.12 -18.27 3.01
CA ASN A 125 -13.85 -18.81 4.15
C ASN A 125 -14.75 -17.73 4.76
N ALA A 126 -16.02 -17.72 4.38
CA ALA A 126 -17.00 -16.72 4.84
C ALA A 126 -17.32 -16.78 6.36
N LYS A 127 -16.83 -17.79 7.09
CA LYS A 127 -17.00 -17.87 8.56
C LYS A 127 -16.06 -16.92 9.31
N LEU A 128 -14.89 -16.66 8.75
CA LEU A 128 -13.86 -15.85 9.38
C LEU A 128 -13.71 -14.52 8.64
N SER A 129 -13.48 -13.44 9.39
CA SER A 129 -13.34 -12.10 8.82
C SER A 129 -11.99 -11.94 8.12
N MET A 130 -11.99 -11.54 6.85
CA MET A 130 -10.77 -11.13 6.12
C MET A 130 -10.18 -9.80 6.60
N ALA A 131 -10.88 -9.04 7.46
CA ALA A 131 -10.38 -7.78 7.99
C ALA A 131 -9.45 -7.96 9.21
N GLU A 132 -9.37 -9.18 9.75
CA GLU A 132 -8.53 -9.51 10.91
C GLU A 132 -7.23 -10.14 10.42
N PHE A 133 -6.14 -9.84 11.11
CA PHE A 133 -4.80 -10.38 10.85
C PHE A 133 -4.33 -11.19 12.04
N ASP A 134 -3.62 -12.28 11.76
CA ASP A 134 -3.14 -13.22 12.76
C ASP A 134 -1.64 -12.99 13.01
N HIS A 135 -1.20 -13.18 14.25
CA HIS A 135 0.20 -12.95 14.65
C HIS A 135 1.16 -14.09 14.25
N CYS A 136 0.63 -15.27 13.90
CA CYS A 136 1.35 -16.45 13.39
C CYS A 136 2.66 -16.81 14.12
N HIS A 137 2.74 -16.52 15.43
CA HIS A 137 3.91 -16.71 16.29
C HIS A 137 5.18 -16.02 15.76
N VAL A 138 5.03 -14.88 15.08
CA VAL A 138 6.15 -14.12 14.51
C VAL A 138 7.04 -13.58 15.61
N ARG A 139 8.34 -13.89 15.52
CA ARG A 139 9.40 -13.40 16.40
C ARG A 139 10.17 -12.27 15.74
N ASP A 140 10.55 -12.47 14.49
CA ASP A 140 11.34 -11.50 13.73
C ASP A 140 10.90 -11.46 12.27
N VAL A 141 10.93 -10.26 11.70
CA VAL A 141 10.62 -10.01 10.29
C VAL A 141 11.63 -9.00 9.80
N ARG A 142 12.44 -9.42 8.83
CA ARG A 142 13.49 -8.58 8.26
C ARG A 142 13.37 -8.60 6.76
N ASP A 143 13.41 -7.43 6.16
CA ASP A 143 13.47 -7.29 4.72
C ASP A 143 14.92 -7.02 4.31
N PHE A 144 15.42 -7.84 3.41
CA PHE A 144 16.74 -7.68 2.83
C PHE A 144 16.61 -6.90 1.52
N LEU A 145 17.03 -5.64 1.56
CA LEU A 145 16.98 -4.71 0.45
C LEU A 145 18.34 -4.03 0.29
N ASN A 146 18.81 -3.91 -0.96
CA ASN A 146 20.05 -3.21 -1.27
C ASN A 146 21.26 -3.66 -0.44
N SER A 147 21.42 -4.98 -0.28
CA SER A 147 22.49 -5.61 0.52
C SER A 147 22.46 -5.28 2.02
N SER A 148 21.33 -4.78 2.54
CA SER A 148 21.14 -4.39 3.93
C SER A 148 19.84 -5.00 4.48
N TYR A 149 19.81 -5.29 5.78
CA TYR A 149 18.61 -5.77 6.48
C TYR A 149 17.85 -4.61 7.13
N TYR A 150 16.53 -4.64 7.01
CA TYR A 150 15.61 -3.68 7.59
C TYR A 150 14.50 -4.42 8.37
N PRO A 151 14.31 -4.12 9.67
CA PRO A 151 15.20 -3.34 10.52
C PRO A 151 16.58 -4.01 10.66
N TYR A 152 17.61 -3.20 10.96
CA TYR A 152 18.97 -3.70 11.16
C TYR A 152 19.06 -4.60 12.41
N GLU A 153 18.37 -4.20 13.48
CA GLU A 153 18.20 -5.00 14.67
C GLU A 153 16.95 -5.88 14.55
N GLY A 154 17.04 -7.12 15.03
CA GLY A 154 15.89 -8.03 15.05
C GLY A 154 14.80 -7.54 16.00
N LEU A 155 13.54 -7.70 15.59
CA LEU A 155 12.38 -7.19 16.33
C LEU A 155 12.17 -7.91 17.67
N ASN A 156 12.54 -9.21 17.74
CA ASN A 156 12.42 -10.07 18.92
C ASN A 156 11.04 -9.98 19.61
N VAL A 157 9.98 -9.95 18.80
CA VAL A 157 8.60 -9.82 19.26
C VAL A 157 8.18 -11.08 19.99
N ARG A 158 7.52 -10.91 21.13
CA ARG A 158 6.83 -12.01 21.82
C ARG A 158 5.43 -11.59 22.22
N PHE A 159 4.45 -12.00 21.42
CA PHE A 159 3.05 -11.71 21.67
C PHE A 159 2.52 -12.25 23.02
N PRO A 160 2.85 -13.47 23.47
CA PRO A 160 2.35 -13.98 24.76
C PRO A 160 2.91 -13.24 25.99
N GLU A 161 4.05 -12.56 25.84
CA GLU A 161 4.72 -11.81 26.91
C GLU A 161 4.44 -10.30 26.81
N ASP A 162 3.51 -9.88 25.95
CA ASP A 162 3.21 -8.48 25.62
C ASP A 162 4.42 -7.64 25.15
N LYS A 163 5.46 -8.31 24.63
CA LYS A 163 6.68 -7.67 24.10
C LYS A 163 6.53 -7.39 22.61
N PHE A 164 5.64 -6.46 22.28
CA PHE A 164 5.43 -5.98 20.90
C PHE A 164 5.47 -4.44 20.80
N THR A 165 6.02 -3.77 21.82
CA THR A 165 6.13 -2.30 21.89
C THR A 165 6.85 -1.69 20.68
N LEU A 166 7.88 -2.37 20.17
CA LEU A 166 8.62 -1.93 18.99
C LEU A 166 7.74 -1.87 17.73
N LEU A 167 6.84 -2.83 17.54
CA LEU A 167 5.90 -2.81 16.42
C LEU A 167 4.94 -1.62 16.50
N TYR A 168 4.48 -1.30 17.71
CA TYR A 168 3.59 -0.15 17.93
C TYR A 168 4.30 1.18 17.67
N ASP A 169 5.56 1.32 18.11
CA ASP A 169 6.37 2.50 17.82
C ASP A 169 6.63 2.63 16.30
N GLN A 170 6.96 1.54 15.62
CA GLN A 170 7.10 1.52 14.15
C GLN A 170 5.81 1.95 13.45
N TYR A 171 4.66 1.45 13.89
CA TYR A 171 3.35 1.88 13.37
C TYR A 171 3.07 3.36 13.63
N ALA A 172 3.36 3.87 14.82
CA ALA A 172 3.18 5.28 15.16
C ALA A 172 4.08 6.19 14.30
N ARG A 173 5.33 5.78 14.05
CA ARG A 173 6.26 6.48 13.15
C ARG A 173 5.78 6.43 11.69
N PHE A 174 5.28 5.28 11.24
CA PHE A 174 4.67 5.13 9.93
C PHE A 174 3.51 6.12 9.74
N GLN A 175 2.56 6.17 10.68
CA GLN A 175 1.41 7.09 10.63
C GLN A 175 1.85 8.57 10.56
N GLN A 176 2.85 8.96 11.35
CA GLN A 176 3.39 10.32 11.33
C GLN A 176 4.06 10.65 9.98
N SER A 177 4.83 9.72 9.43
CA SER A 177 5.54 9.90 8.18
C SER A 177 4.61 9.90 6.96
N TYR A 178 3.63 9.00 6.95
CA TYR A 178 2.66 8.85 5.87
C TYR A 178 1.81 10.12 5.72
N HIS A 179 1.31 10.69 6.82
CA HIS A 179 0.52 11.93 6.79
C HIS A 179 1.38 13.22 6.78
N GLY A 180 2.63 13.13 6.34
CA GLY A 180 3.49 14.30 6.09
C GLY A 180 3.92 15.09 7.34
N ARG A 181 3.75 14.54 8.56
CA ARG A 181 4.14 15.24 9.80
C ARG A 181 5.66 15.24 10.00
N ARG A 182 6.39 14.29 9.40
CA ARG A 182 7.86 14.19 9.40
C ARG A 182 8.36 13.50 8.12
N GLN A 183 9.41 14.03 7.50
CA GLN A 183 10.09 13.36 6.39
C GLN A 183 11.07 12.33 6.96
N TYR A 184 10.94 11.06 6.56
CA TYR A 184 11.89 9.99 6.87
C TYR A 184 12.68 9.65 5.61
N GLU A 185 13.90 9.13 5.79
CA GLU A 185 14.75 8.71 4.68
C GLU A 185 14.06 7.64 3.83
N THR A 186 13.98 7.89 2.53
CA THR A 186 13.48 6.90 1.57
C THR A 186 14.54 5.82 1.36
N LEU A 187 14.12 4.56 1.22
CA LEU A 187 15.04 3.48 0.88
C LEU A 187 15.59 3.76 -0.53
N LYS A 188 16.91 3.90 -0.63
CA LYS A 188 17.58 4.18 -1.90
C LYS A 188 17.84 2.89 -2.64
N GLY A 189 17.24 2.74 -3.82
CA GLY A 189 17.57 1.69 -4.78
C GLY A 189 16.47 0.66 -4.94
N SER A 190 16.30 0.21 -6.16
CA SER A 190 15.46 -0.93 -6.52
C SER A 190 16.30 -2.17 -6.52
N ILE A 191 16.00 -3.07 -5.61
CA ILE A 191 16.64 -4.37 -5.51
C ILE A 191 15.56 -5.38 -5.16
N ASP A 192 15.66 -6.57 -5.77
CA ASP A 192 14.88 -7.75 -5.41
C ASP A 192 14.81 -7.87 -3.88
N GLY A 193 13.63 -7.58 -3.33
CA GLY A 193 13.41 -7.63 -1.90
C GLY A 193 13.32 -9.07 -1.45
N ARG A 194 13.85 -9.35 -0.27
CA ARG A 194 13.73 -10.66 0.34
C ARG A 194 13.26 -10.50 1.75
N VAL A 195 12.02 -10.90 1.98
CA VAL A 195 11.42 -10.91 3.31
C VAL A 195 11.80 -12.22 4.00
N GLU A 196 12.52 -12.11 5.10
CA GLU A 196 12.83 -13.19 6.02
C GLU A 196 11.88 -13.14 7.21
N ILE A 197 11.21 -14.25 7.45
CA ILE A 197 10.25 -14.43 8.54
C ILE A 197 10.80 -15.49 9.48
N GLU A 198 10.85 -15.16 10.76
CA GLU A 198 11.22 -16.08 11.83
C GLU A 198 10.13 -16.12 12.89
N THR A 199 9.75 -17.32 13.30
CA THR A 199 8.66 -17.57 14.25
C THR A 199 9.12 -18.37 15.46
N ASP A 200 8.39 -18.25 16.57
CA ASP A 200 8.59 -19.04 17.78
C ASP A 200 8.18 -20.50 17.61
N GLN A 201 7.08 -20.71 16.90
CA GLN A 201 6.48 -22.01 16.64
C GLN A 201 6.32 -22.22 15.14
N GLU A 202 5.96 -23.43 14.72
CA GLU A 202 5.64 -23.68 13.32
C GLU A 202 4.47 -22.79 12.87
N ILE A 203 4.60 -22.22 11.67
CA ILE A 203 3.54 -21.40 11.08
C ILE A 203 2.27 -22.27 10.96
N PRO A 204 1.10 -21.80 11.43
CA PRO A 204 -0.15 -22.54 11.34
C PRO A 204 -0.47 -22.95 9.90
N ASP A 205 -1.15 -24.09 9.74
CA ASP A 205 -1.58 -24.55 8.42
C ASP A 205 -2.51 -23.54 7.73
N GLN A 206 -2.50 -23.52 6.40
CA GLN A 206 -3.34 -22.61 5.61
C GLN A 206 -3.09 -21.12 5.91
N THR A 207 -1.86 -20.76 6.27
CA THR A 207 -1.46 -19.37 6.46
C THR A 207 -1.02 -18.73 5.15
N THR A 208 -1.64 -17.60 4.81
CA THR A 208 -1.27 -16.73 3.69
C THR A 208 -0.50 -15.52 4.21
N ALA A 209 0.58 -15.15 3.51
CA ALA A 209 1.33 -13.93 3.80
C ALA A 209 1.02 -12.84 2.78
N TYR A 210 0.94 -11.60 3.25
CA TYR A 210 0.74 -10.42 2.44
C TYR A 210 1.92 -9.47 2.67
N CYS A 211 2.47 -8.93 1.59
CA CYS A 211 3.44 -7.85 1.63
C CYS A 211 2.92 -6.68 0.81
N LEU A 212 2.65 -5.56 1.47
CA LEU A 212 2.26 -4.31 0.86
C LEU A 212 3.47 -3.38 0.83
N ILE A 213 3.92 -3.03 -0.36
CA ILE A 213 5.00 -2.06 -0.58
C ILE A 213 4.37 -0.73 -0.98
N LEU A 214 4.69 0.32 -0.22
CA LEU A 214 4.31 1.68 -0.55
C LEU A 214 5.51 2.39 -1.16
N ASN A 215 5.39 2.79 -2.42
CA ASN A 215 6.43 3.55 -3.10
C ASN A 215 6.04 5.01 -3.27
N ASP A 216 7.02 5.90 -3.11
CA ASP A 216 6.87 7.28 -3.54
C ASP A 216 7.16 7.33 -5.05
N CYS A 217 6.18 7.80 -5.82
CA CYS A 217 6.29 8.01 -7.27
C CYS A 217 6.23 9.51 -7.60
N ILE A 218 6.98 9.92 -8.59
CA ILE A 218 6.92 11.27 -9.16
C ILE A 218 6.70 11.16 -10.66
N PHE A 219 5.64 11.82 -11.10
CA PHE A 219 5.31 11.99 -12.50
C PHE A 219 5.53 13.45 -12.89
N GLU A 220 5.99 13.64 -14.10
CA GLU A 220 6.12 14.93 -14.74
C GLU A 220 4.93 15.11 -15.67
N TYR A 221 4.18 16.19 -15.50
CA TYR A 221 3.01 16.51 -16.30
C TYR A 221 3.17 17.84 -17.01
N LYS A 222 2.87 17.83 -18.31
CA LYS A 222 2.86 19.02 -19.17
C LYS A 222 1.43 19.38 -19.56
N PRO A 223 0.87 20.49 -19.05
CA PRO A 223 -0.54 20.82 -19.25
C PRO A 223 -0.98 21.10 -20.69
N LEU A 224 -0.10 21.60 -21.57
CA LEU A 224 -0.49 21.87 -22.97
C LEU A 224 -0.45 20.62 -23.83
N THR A 225 0.60 19.81 -23.66
CA THR A 225 0.80 18.60 -24.46
C THR A 225 0.08 17.38 -23.89
N ASN A 226 -0.44 17.47 -22.67
CA ASN A 226 -1.02 16.36 -21.89
C ASN A 226 -0.08 15.16 -21.73
N ILE A 227 1.23 15.39 -21.85
CA ILE A 227 2.23 14.36 -21.64
C ILE A 227 2.39 14.16 -20.13
N VAL A 228 2.20 12.91 -19.70
CA VAL A 228 2.47 12.45 -18.35
C VAL A 228 3.60 11.43 -18.45
N LYS A 229 4.72 11.71 -17.80
CA LYS A 229 5.91 10.84 -17.82
C LYS A 229 6.32 10.51 -16.40
N LYS A 230 6.53 9.23 -16.11
CA LYS A 230 7.11 8.81 -14.83
C LYS A 230 8.59 9.16 -14.78
N ILE A 231 9.02 9.81 -13.70
CA ILE A 231 10.42 10.23 -13.51
C ILE A 231 11.08 9.64 -12.26
N SER A 232 10.29 9.26 -11.25
CA SER A 232 10.74 8.59 -10.02
C SER A 232 9.59 7.82 -9.39
#